data_AF-A0A948C706-F1
#
_entry.id   AF-A0A948C706-F1
#
_cell.length_a   1.000
_cell.length_b   1.000
_cell.length_c   1.000
_cell.angle_alpha   90.00
_cell.angle_beta   90.00
_cell.angle_gamma   90.00
#
_symmetry.space_group_name_H-M   'P 1'
#
loop_
_entity.id
_entity.type
_entity.pdbx_description
1 polymer ?
#
loop_
_entity_poly.entity_id
_entity_poly.type
_entity_poly.pdbx_seq_one_letter_code
_entity_poly.pdbx_strand_id
1 'polypeptide(L)'
;MTGMDPNPIQSKDTLTQLKEFADEATTFLELGKKINDKVMIKYSVYIERKATELIQSIENGEEIDNTKVESYLAQFSGYLQQLTTLSYDSTDTPTEPIVQTG
;
A
#
# COMPACT_ATOMS: atom_id res chain seq x y z
N MET A 1 21.58 -27.37 20.73
CA MET A 1 21.57 -25.89 20.68
C MET A 1 21.47 -25.50 19.21
N THR A 2 20.26 -25.43 18.66
CA THR A 2 20.05 -24.91 17.31
C THR A 2 20.01 -23.40 17.42
N GLY A 3 21.13 -22.76 17.10
CA GLY A 3 21.14 -21.34 16.77
C GLY A 3 20.30 -21.16 15.52
N MET A 4 19.05 -20.73 15.69
CA MET A 4 18.36 -20.03 14.63
C MET A 4 19.06 -18.68 14.55
N ASP A 5 20.07 -18.58 13.68
CA ASP A 5 20.47 -17.29 13.16
C ASP A 5 19.18 -16.62 12.63
N PRO A 6 18.85 -15.40 13.08
CA PRO A 6 17.75 -14.66 12.47
C PRO A 6 18.12 -14.52 11.01
N ASN A 7 17.39 -15.22 10.14
CA ASN A 7 17.56 -15.14 8.71
C ASN A 7 17.53 -13.64 8.37
N PRO A 8 18.64 -13.03 7.91
CA PRO A 8 18.61 -11.63 7.56
C PRO A 8 17.55 -11.52 6.48
N ILE A 9 16.49 -10.76 6.75
CA ILE A 9 15.55 -10.34 5.72
C ILE A 9 16.42 -9.90 4.55
N GLN A 10 16.35 -10.62 3.43
CA GLN A 10 17.22 -10.33 2.30
C GLN A 10 16.84 -8.93 1.82
N SER A 11 17.62 -7.92 2.18
CA SER A 11 17.22 -6.51 2.07
C SER A 11 16.80 -6.13 0.65
N LYS A 12 17.25 -6.88 -0.37
CA LYS A 12 16.82 -6.75 -1.76
C LYS A 12 15.37 -7.15 -2.02
N ASP A 13 14.89 -8.21 -1.38
CA ASP A 13 13.51 -8.70 -1.53
C ASP A 13 12.54 -7.72 -0.88
N THR A 14 12.86 -7.28 0.34
CA THR A 14 12.11 -6.25 1.05
C THR A 14 12.13 -4.90 0.36
N LEU A 15 13.28 -4.48 -0.19
CA LEU A 15 13.35 -3.25 -0.97
C LEU A 15 12.44 -3.30 -2.20
N THR A 16 12.38 -4.46 -2.87
CA THR A 16 11.47 -4.70 -3.99
C THR A 16 10.02 -4.58 -3.56
N GLN A 17 9.63 -5.30 -2.50
CA GLN A 17 8.26 -5.25 -1.97
C GLN A 17 7.84 -3.85 -1.54
N LEU A 18 8.71 -3.10 -0.85
CA LEU A 18 8.41 -1.72 -0.45
C LEU A 18 8.22 -0.80 -1.66
N LYS A 19 9.00 -1.00 -2.74
CA LYS A 19 8.86 -0.25 -3.99
C LYS A 19 7.52 -0.57 -4.66
N GLU A 20 7.11 -1.84 -4.68
CA GLU A 20 5.79 -2.25 -5.18
C GLU A 20 4.66 -1.62 -4.36
N PHE A 21 4.72 -1.68 -3.02
CA PHE A 21 3.73 -1.04 -2.15
C PHE A 21 3.62 0.48 -2.39
N ALA A 22 4.74 1.17 -2.61
CA ALA A 22 4.73 2.60 -2.89
C ALA A 22 4.10 2.93 -4.25
N ASP A 23 4.37 2.13 -5.27
CA ASP A 23 3.81 2.28 -6.62
C ASP A 23 2.28 2.04 -6.65
N GLU A 24 1.84 0.94 -6.03
CA GLU A 24 0.41 0.63 -5.90
C GLU A 24 -0.32 1.72 -5.10
N ALA A 25 0.27 2.17 -3.99
CA ALA A 25 -0.29 3.25 -3.18
C ALA A 25 -0.42 4.55 -3.98
N THR A 26 0.55 4.87 -4.85
CA THR A 26 0.50 6.04 -5.74
C THR A 26 -0.68 5.92 -6.71
N THR A 27 -0.87 4.75 -7.32
CA THR A 27 -2.01 4.49 -8.22
C THR A 27 -3.35 4.71 -7.51
N PHE A 28 -3.51 4.16 -6.31
CA PHE A 28 -4.72 4.39 -5.51
C PHE A 28 -4.87 5.83 -5.04
N LEU A 29 -3.77 6.56 -4.79
CA LEU A 29 -3.83 7.97 -4.43
C LEU A 29 -4.41 8.80 -5.58
N GLU A 30 -3.97 8.55 -6.81
CA GLU A 30 -4.49 9.22 -8.00
C GLU A 30 -5.97 8.89 -8.23
N LEU A 31 -6.34 7.62 -8.09
CA LEU A 31 -7.73 7.19 -8.18
C LEU A 31 -8.59 7.87 -7.10
N GLY A 32 -8.15 7.83 -5.84
CA GLY A 32 -8.85 8.42 -4.71
C GLY A 32 -9.04 9.92 -4.86
N LYS A 33 -8.02 10.64 -5.39
CA LYS A 33 -8.15 12.06 -5.76
C LYS A 33 -9.18 12.27 -6.86
N LYS A 34 -9.20 11.40 -7.88
CA LYS A 34 -10.14 11.48 -9.02
C LYS A 34 -11.59 11.29 -8.61
N ILE A 35 -11.86 10.36 -7.68
CA ILE A 35 -13.21 10.05 -7.19
C ILE A 35 -13.56 10.76 -5.86
N ASN A 36 -12.64 11.59 -5.35
CA ASN A 36 -12.74 12.28 -4.06
C ASN A 36 -13.00 11.35 -2.86
N ASP A 37 -12.46 10.13 -2.90
CA ASP A 37 -12.52 9.17 -1.81
C ASP A 37 -11.44 9.46 -0.76
N LYS A 38 -11.86 10.04 0.36
CA LYS A 38 -10.99 10.41 1.47
C LYS A 38 -10.35 9.20 2.16
N VAL A 39 -11.01 8.05 2.18
CA VAL A 39 -10.51 6.83 2.79
C VAL A 39 -9.39 6.27 1.92
N MET A 40 -9.62 6.21 0.60
CA MET A 40 -8.61 5.81 -0.37
C MET A 40 -7.37 6.70 -0.30
N ILE A 41 -7.57 8.03 -0.36
CA ILE A 41 -6.47 9.01 -0.24
C ILE A 41 -5.68 8.80 1.06
N LYS A 42 -6.37 8.61 2.19
CA LYS A 42 -5.72 8.46 3.50
C LYS A 42 -4.83 7.22 3.57
N TYR A 43 -5.32 6.07 3.13
CA TYR A 43 -4.55 4.83 3.18
C TYR A 43 -3.40 4.85 2.17
N SER A 44 -3.63 5.34 0.96
CA SER A 44 -2.59 5.50 -0.06
C SER A 44 -1.44 6.38 0.42
N VAL A 45 -1.73 7.56 0.97
CA VAL A 45 -0.69 8.46 1.51
C VAL A 45 0.09 7.80 2.65
N TYR A 46 -0.59 7.01 3.50
CA TYR A 46 0.08 6.31 4.59
C TYR A 46 1.09 5.28 4.08
N ILE A 47 0.66 4.43 3.13
CA ILE A 47 1.50 3.37 2.56
C ILE A 47 2.68 4.00 1.81
N GLU A 48 2.42 4.95 0.91
CA GLU A 48 3.45 5.64 0.11
C GLU A 48 4.54 6.24 1.00
N ARG A 49 4.15 7.03 2.01
CA ARG A 49 5.10 7.68 2.92
C ARG A 49 5.92 6.68 3.72
N LYS A 50 5.27 5.68 4.31
CA LYS A 50 5.98 4.71 5.16
C LYS A 50 6.86 3.77 4.35
N ALA A 51 6.42 3.34 3.17
CA ALA A 51 7.25 2.57 2.25
C ALA A 51 8.48 3.37 1.81
N THR A 52 8.31 4.64 1.45
CA THR A 52 9.42 5.52 1.05
C THR A 52 10.42 5.77 2.18
N GLU A 53 9.95 6.02 3.40
CA GLU A 53 10.81 6.16 4.59
C GLU A 53 11.66 4.89 4.81
N LEU A 54 11.04 3.70 4.70
CA LEU A 54 11.76 2.42 4.86
C LEU A 54 12.75 2.17 3.71
N ILE A 55 12.38 2.48 2.46
CA ILE A 55 13.28 2.40 1.30
C ILE A 55 14.53 3.24 1.53
N GLN A 56 14.35 4.50 1.96
CA GLN A 56 15.45 5.41 2.22
C GLN A 56 16.35 4.89 3.35
N SER A 57 15.78 4.38 4.44
CA SER A 57 16.58 3.81 5.52
C SER A 57 17.39 2.59 5.06
N ILE A 58 16.82 1.72 4.21
CA ILE A 58 17.54 0.56 3.67
C ILE A 58 18.67 1.02 2.72
N GLU A 59 18.39 1.97 1.83
CA GLU A 59 19.37 2.48 0.85
C GLU A 59 20.51 3.26 1.52
N ASN A 60 20.24 3.91 2.65
CA ASN A 60 21.25 4.60 3.47
C ASN A 60 22.04 3.65 4.39
N GLY A 61 21.68 2.37 4.45
CA GLY A 61 22.31 1.40 5.33
C GLY A 61 22.04 1.63 6.81
N GLU A 62 20.90 2.27 7.15
CA GLU A 62 20.47 2.41 8.53
C GLU A 62 20.11 1.03 9.11
N GLU A 63 20.39 0.84 10.40
CA GLU A 63 19.94 -0.36 11.11
C GLU A 63 18.42 -0.26 11.34
N ILE A 64 17.67 -1.17 10.72
CA ILE A 64 16.21 -1.21 10.82
C ILE A 64 15.80 -2.49 11.54
N ASP A 65 14.85 -2.35 12.47
CA ASP A 65 14.23 -3.50 13.13
C ASP A 65 13.43 -4.31 12.10
N ASN A 66 13.96 -5.49 11.76
CA ASN A 66 13.36 -6.44 10.82
C ASN A 66 11.92 -6.81 11.17
N THR A 67 11.62 -7.01 12.46
CA THR A 67 10.26 -7.32 12.96
C THR A 67 9.30 -6.18 12.64
N LYS A 68 9.79 -4.94 12.77
CA LYS A 68 9.01 -3.74 12.47
C LYS A 68 8.76 -3.60 10.98
N VAL A 69 9.75 -3.92 10.14
CA VAL A 69 9.59 -3.93 8.68
C VAL A 69 8.55 -4.98 8.28
N GLU A 70 8.63 -6.21 8.78
CA GLU A 70 7.63 -7.25 8.51
C GLU A 70 6.22 -6.84 8.95
N SER A 71 6.10 -6.18 10.11
CA SER A 71 4.83 -5.63 10.57
C SER A 71 4.27 -4.56 9.63
N TYR A 72 5.13 -3.70 9.06
CA TYR A 72 4.69 -2.71 8.07
C TYR A 72 4.29 -3.37 6.75
N LEU A 73 5.04 -4.35 6.26
CA LEU A 73 4.70 -5.09 5.03
C LEU A 73 3.32 -5.76 5.16
N ALA A 74 3.05 -6.41 6.31
CA ALA A 74 1.76 -7.02 6.59
C ALA A 74 0.62 -5.97 6.63
N GLN A 75 0.87 -4.81 7.25
CA GLN A 75 -0.09 -3.71 7.26
C GLN A 75 -0.36 -3.14 5.87
N PHE A 76 0.68 -2.94 5.05
CA PHE A 76 0.54 -2.42 3.70
C PHE A 76 -0.29 -3.37 2.84
N SER A 77 -0.02 -4.68 2.91
CA SER A 77 -0.82 -5.69 2.24
C SER A 77 -2.30 -5.64 2.66
N GLY A 78 -2.57 -5.52 3.97
CA GLY A 78 -3.94 -5.39 4.48
C GLY A 78 -4.64 -4.11 4.00
N TYR A 79 -3.94 -2.98 3.96
CA TYR A 79 -4.50 -1.72 3.46
C TYR A 79 -4.71 -1.75 1.95
N LEU A 80 -3.78 -2.29 1.17
CA LEU A 80 -3.96 -2.46 -0.28
C LEU A 80 -5.18 -3.32 -0.58
N GLN A 81 -5.38 -4.44 0.12
CA GLN A 81 -6.59 -5.26 -0.06
C GLN A 81 -7.88 -4.46 0.16
N GLN A 82 -7.91 -3.61 1.21
CA GLN A 82 -9.06 -2.72 1.45
C GLN A 82 -9.24 -1.69 0.33
N LEU A 83 -8.15 -1.09 -0.16
CA LEU A 83 -8.18 -0.14 -1.27
C LEU A 83 -8.70 -0.78 -2.56
N THR A 84 -8.31 -2.02 -2.84
CA THR A 84 -8.81 -2.78 -3.99
C THR A 84 -10.31 -3.08 -3.88
N THR A 85 -10.79 -3.43 -2.67
CA THR A 85 -12.24 -3.62 -2.43
C THR A 85 -13.01 -2.31 -2.60
N LEU A 86 -12.52 -1.21 -2.02
CA LEU A 86 -13.15 0.13 -2.15
C LEU A 86 -13.18 0.61 -3.60
N SER A 87 -12.12 0.35 -4.36
CA SER A 87 -12.05 0.69 -5.78
C SER A 87 -13.09 -0.06 -6.60
N TYR A 88 -13.38 -1.31 -6.24
CA TYR A 88 -14.40 -2.13 -6.91
C TYR A 88 -15.82 -1.62 -6.63
N ASP A 89 -16.12 -1.30 -5.37
CA ASP A 89 -17.42 -0.74 -4.95
C ASP A 89 -17.67 0.65 -5.56
N SER A 90 -16.61 1.43 -5.77
CA SER A 90 -16.66 2.75 -6.39
C SER A 90 -16.86 2.72 -7.92
N THR A 91 -16.91 1.53 -8.55
CA THR A 91 -17.22 1.40 -9.99
C THR A 91 -18.70 1.38 -10.31
N ASP A 92 -19.58 1.37 -9.30
CA ASP A 92 -20.99 1.73 -9.48
C ASP A 92 -21.09 3.25 -9.69
N THR A 93 -20.82 3.67 -10.93
CA THR A 93 -21.32 4.96 -11.38
C THR A 93 -22.84 4.92 -11.25
N PRO A 94 -23.50 5.86 -10.55
CA PRO A 94 -24.94 6.00 -10.65
C PRO A 94 -25.25 6.26 -12.12
N THR A 95 -25.75 5.26 -12.82
CA THR A 95 -26.31 5.44 -14.15
C THR A 95 -27.58 6.25 -13.95
N GLU A 96 -27.72 7.36 -14.68
CA GLU A 96 -28.94 8.16 -14.67
C GLU A 96 -30.16 7.26 -14.88
N PRO A 97 -31.25 7.43 -14.12
CA PRO A 97 -32.45 6.64 -14.34
C PRO A 97 -32.88 6.84 -15.80
N ILE A 98 -32.91 5.74 -16.55
CA ILE A 98 -33.49 5.69 -17.90
C ILE A 98 -34.90 6.29 -17.84
N VAL A 99 -35.02 7.55 -18.28
CA VAL A 99 -36.32 8.18 -18.50
C VAL A 99 -36.93 7.46 -19.70
N GLN A 100 -37.74 6.43 -19.44
CA GLN A 100 -38.68 5.91 -20.42
C GLN A 100 -39.76 6.97 -20.61
N THR A 101 -39.55 7.90 -21.54
CA THR A 101 -40.66 8.62 -22.16
C THR A 101 -41.42 7.63 -23.05
N GLY A 102 -42.59 7.22 -22.58
CA GLY A 102 -43.63 6.63 -23.44
C GLY A 102 -44.28 7.67 -24.34
#